data_AF-A0A849G3T6-F1
#
_entry.id   AF-A0A849G3T6-F1
#
_cell.length_a   1.000
_cell.length_b   1.000
_cell.length_c   1.000
_cell.angle_alpha   90.00
_cell.angle_beta   90.00
_cell.angle_gamma   90.00
#
_symmetry.space_group_name_H-M   'P 1'
#
loop_
_entity.id
_entity.type
_entity.pdbx_description
1 polymer ?
#
loop_
_entity_poly.entity_id
_entity_poly.type
_entity_poly.pdbx_seq_one_letter_code
_entity_poly.pdbx_strand_id
1 'polypeptide(L)'
;MARNELNAVLFLSQPGPKMIWQFGELGYDISIDFDCRVCPKPILWNYFEQNHRRRLFDVYSAMNGLRRDYPNTFNSSNFEYALGGAFKRINLYNDDMDAVVIGNFDVEPYSAAPNFPYTGTWFDYFSGEEIIEDNLSNEFLLQPGEYRVYTSEPLEQPEISVSVPDFDVDALDVDLYPTITSDNVSVKFDLGSEPRILDVWLYDISGKEVKRFVDRQRTSGPQNLSLDVNDLSVGKYHLLIGADGVPTVLEIIKE
;
A
#
# COMPACT_ATOMS: atom_id res chain seq x y z
N MET A 1 -1.05 8.36 -1.68
CA MET A 1 -2.19 7.65 -2.31
C MET A 1 -3.20 7.07 -1.33
N ALA A 2 -2.80 6.60 -0.13
CA ALA A 2 -3.69 5.97 0.85
C ALA A 2 -5.05 6.66 1.06
N ARG A 3 -5.10 8.00 1.15
CA ARG A 3 -6.37 8.74 1.29
C ARG A 3 -7.33 8.59 0.09
N ASN A 4 -6.79 8.47 -1.13
CA ASN A 4 -7.59 8.23 -2.33
C ASN A 4 -8.12 6.79 -2.35
N GLU A 5 -7.31 5.81 -1.93
CA GLU A 5 -7.74 4.42 -1.78
C GLU A 5 -8.88 4.33 -0.76
N LEU A 6 -8.71 4.93 0.42
CA LEU A 6 -9.74 5.01 1.46
C LEU A 6 -11.04 5.66 0.94
N ASN A 7 -10.92 6.75 0.17
CA ASN A 7 -12.09 7.39 -0.44
C ASN A 7 -12.80 6.45 -1.42
N ALA A 8 -12.05 5.73 -2.26
CA ALA A 8 -12.59 4.73 -3.18
C ALA A 8 -13.32 3.62 -2.42
N VAL A 9 -12.71 3.08 -1.36
CA VAL A 9 -13.29 2.01 -0.53
C VAL A 9 -14.62 2.44 0.07
N LEU A 10 -14.69 3.59 0.74
CA LEU A 10 -15.97 4.06 1.29
C LEU A 10 -16.99 4.42 0.22
N PHE A 11 -16.58 5.11 -0.84
CA PHE A 11 -17.49 5.55 -1.90
C PHE A 11 -18.11 4.36 -2.65
N LEU A 12 -17.31 3.34 -2.94
CA LEU A 12 -17.75 2.12 -3.62
C LEU A 12 -18.43 1.13 -2.67
N SER A 13 -18.29 1.27 -1.35
CA SER A 13 -19.07 0.46 -0.40
C SER A 13 -20.50 0.97 -0.23
N GLN A 14 -20.75 2.25 -0.49
CA GLN A 14 -22.10 2.79 -0.40
C GLN A 14 -23.01 2.19 -1.48
N PRO A 15 -24.24 1.77 -1.14
CA PRO A 15 -25.19 1.29 -2.13
C PRO A 15 -25.59 2.34 -3.18
N GLY A 16 -26.13 1.85 -4.30
CA GLY A 16 -26.60 2.68 -5.42
C GLY A 16 -25.53 2.97 -6.48
N PRO A 17 -25.92 3.58 -7.63
CA PRO A 17 -25.03 3.79 -8.76
C PRO A 17 -23.86 4.70 -8.41
N LYS A 18 -22.64 4.29 -8.79
CA LYS A 18 -21.41 5.05 -8.59
C LYS A 18 -20.82 5.43 -9.93
N MET A 19 -20.40 6.68 -10.04
CA MET A 19 -19.70 7.20 -11.22
C MET A 19 -18.29 7.57 -10.79
N ILE A 20 -17.31 7.05 -11.54
CA ILE A 20 -15.91 7.40 -11.39
C ILE A 20 -15.60 8.40 -12.49
N TRP A 21 -15.04 9.55 -12.12
CA TRP A 21 -14.58 10.52 -13.11
C TRP A 21 -13.35 9.94 -13.83
N GLN A 22 -13.22 10.21 -15.12
CA GLN A 22 -12.18 9.63 -15.98
C GLN A 22 -10.78 9.60 -15.34
N PHE A 23 -10.16 8.42 -15.29
CA PHE A 23 -8.85 8.17 -14.69
C PHE A 23 -8.77 8.43 -13.16
N GLY A 24 -9.90 8.66 -12.49
CA GLY A 24 -9.94 8.82 -11.04
C GLY A 24 -9.38 7.60 -10.30
N GLU A 25 -9.54 6.41 -10.88
CA GLU A 25 -8.98 5.15 -10.39
C GLU A 25 -7.44 5.08 -10.45
N LEU A 26 -6.80 5.99 -11.18
CA LEU A 26 -5.35 6.16 -11.25
C LEU A 26 -4.88 7.42 -10.51
N GLY A 27 -5.77 8.10 -9.77
CA GLY A 27 -5.44 9.31 -9.02
C GLY A 27 -5.15 10.52 -9.91
N TYR A 28 -5.89 10.68 -10.99
CA TYR A 28 -5.69 11.75 -11.97
C TYR A 28 -5.61 13.14 -11.33
N ASP A 29 -4.50 13.84 -11.58
CA ASP A 29 -4.16 15.12 -10.95
C ASP A 29 -4.34 16.33 -11.89
N ILE A 30 -4.59 16.10 -13.17
CA ILE A 30 -4.84 17.19 -14.12
C ILE A 30 -6.18 17.85 -13.81
N SER A 31 -6.14 19.18 -13.68
CA SER A 31 -7.31 19.99 -13.35
C SER A 31 -8.46 19.78 -14.34
N ILE A 32 -9.69 19.81 -13.80
CA ILE A 32 -10.91 19.88 -14.60
C ILE A 32 -10.90 21.06 -15.57
N ASP A 33 -10.16 22.13 -15.27
CA ASP A 33 -10.05 23.33 -16.10
C ASP A 33 -8.89 23.27 -17.12
N PHE A 34 -8.22 22.13 -17.30
CA PHE A 34 -7.26 21.95 -18.40
C PHE A 34 -7.97 22.13 -19.74
N ASP A 35 -7.65 23.22 -20.46
CA ASP A 35 -8.32 23.71 -21.66
C ASP A 35 -9.79 24.13 -21.44
N CYS A 36 -10.69 23.18 -21.17
CA CYS A 36 -12.06 23.45 -20.74
C CYS A 36 -12.70 22.28 -19.97
N ARG A 37 -13.75 22.54 -19.18
CA ARG A 37 -14.39 21.54 -18.28
C ARG A 37 -14.94 20.28 -18.98
N VAL A 38 -15.32 20.40 -20.25
CA VAL A 38 -15.89 19.30 -21.05
C VAL A 38 -14.96 18.86 -22.19
N CYS A 39 -13.76 19.45 -22.26
CA CYS A 39 -12.78 19.12 -23.28
C CYS A 39 -12.12 17.78 -22.96
N PRO A 40 -11.73 16.99 -23.98
CA PRO A 40 -10.97 15.77 -23.78
C PRO A 40 -9.72 16.06 -22.97
N LYS A 41 -9.48 15.29 -21.89
CA LYS A 41 -8.24 15.42 -21.11
C LYS A 41 -7.16 14.49 -21.64
N PRO A 42 -5.88 14.82 -21.43
CA PRO A 42 -4.77 13.95 -21.83
C PRO A 42 -4.89 12.56 -21.22
N ILE A 43 -4.65 11.53 -22.04
CA ILE A 43 -4.58 10.15 -21.57
C ILE A 43 -3.17 9.91 -21.04
N LEU A 44 -3.06 9.55 -19.75
CA LEU A 44 -1.79 9.38 -19.05
C LEU A 44 -1.51 7.90 -18.78
N TRP A 45 -1.25 7.12 -19.84
CA TRP A 45 -0.97 5.68 -19.72
C TRP A 45 0.25 5.37 -18.85
N ASN A 46 1.21 6.30 -18.79
CA ASN A 46 2.38 6.23 -17.92
C ASN A 46 2.03 6.12 -16.43
N TYR A 47 0.80 6.45 -16.01
CA TYR A 47 0.36 6.21 -14.64
C TYR A 47 0.31 4.74 -14.26
N PHE A 48 0.14 3.82 -15.21
CA PHE A 48 0.18 2.38 -14.91
C PHE A 48 1.59 1.88 -14.58
N GLU A 49 2.62 2.64 -14.95
CA GLU A 49 4.01 2.33 -14.62
C GLU A 49 4.36 2.77 -13.20
N GLN A 50 3.51 3.58 -12.57
CA GLN A 50 3.66 4.02 -11.18
C GLN A 50 2.97 3.04 -10.23
N ASN A 51 3.74 2.32 -9.41
CA ASN A 51 3.26 1.32 -8.46
C ASN A 51 2.13 1.83 -7.57
N HIS A 52 2.24 3.07 -7.09
CA HIS A 52 1.23 3.65 -6.19
C HIS A 52 -0.11 3.92 -6.89
N ARG A 53 -0.09 4.28 -8.18
CA ARG A 53 -1.30 4.46 -9.00
C ARG A 53 -1.86 3.13 -9.46
N ARG A 54 -0.99 2.17 -9.75
CA ARG A 54 -1.40 0.79 -10.05
C ARG A 54 -2.11 0.16 -8.87
N ARG A 55 -1.56 0.30 -7.66
CA ARG A 55 -2.21 -0.13 -6.43
C ARG A 55 -3.58 0.52 -6.25
N LEU A 56 -3.69 1.84 -6.45
CA LEU A 56 -4.98 2.53 -6.39
C LEU A 56 -5.99 1.90 -7.36
N PHE A 57 -5.59 1.65 -8.60
CA PHE A 57 -6.42 0.96 -9.59
C PHE A 57 -6.86 -0.42 -9.11
N ASP A 58 -5.96 -1.21 -8.54
CA ASP A 58 -6.28 -2.55 -8.02
C ASP A 58 -7.30 -2.47 -6.88
N VAL A 59 -7.21 -1.47 -5.99
CA VAL A 59 -8.21 -1.23 -4.94
C VAL A 59 -9.57 -0.87 -5.54
N TYR A 60 -9.61 0.01 -6.54
CA TYR A 60 -10.84 0.31 -7.29
C TYR A 60 -11.42 -0.95 -7.94
N SER A 61 -10.58 -1.78 -8.55
CA SER A 61 -10.98 -3.04 -9.18
C SER A 61 -11.56 -4.01 -8.15
N ALA A 62 -10.89 -4.20 -7.02
CA ALA A 62 -11.31 -5.08 -5.94
C ALA A 62 -12.67 -4.68 -5.35
N MET A 63 -12.89 -3.38 -5.11
CA MET A 63 -14.16 -2.86 -4.61
C MET A 63 -15.29 -2.98 -5.64
N ASN A 64 -15.01 -2.77 -6.93
CA ASN A 64 -16.01 -3.00 -7.98
C ASN A 64 -16.32 -4.49 -8.16
N GLY A 65 -15.33 -5.37 -7.94
CA GLY A 65 -15.52 -6.82 -7.83
C GLY A 65 -16.54 -7.17 -6.75
N LEU A 66 -16.35 -6.66 -5.52
CA LEU A 66 -17.32 -6.86 -4.43
C LEU A 66 -18.74 -6.43 -4.80
N ARG A 67 -18.89 -5.26 -5.43
CA ARG A 67 -20.20 -4.76 -5.86
C ARG A 67 -20.86 -5.61 -6.95
N ARG A 68 -20.06 -6.20 -7.83
CA ARG A 68 -20.51 -7.04 -8.95
C ARG A 68 -20.88 -8.44 -8.47
N ASP A 69 -20.03 -9.02 -7.62
CA ASP A 69 -20.10 -10.42 -7.23
C ASP A 69 -21.00 -10.63 -6.00
N TYR A 70 -21.12 -9.62 -5.13
CA TYR A 70 -21.98 -9.61 -3.94
C TYR A 70 -22.99 -8.44 -3.96
N PRO A 71 -23.86 -8.35 -4.98
CA PRO A 71 -24.79 -7.23 -5.13
C PRO A 71 -25.83 -7.18 -4.00
N ASN A 72 -26.16 -8.31 -3.38
CA ASN A 72 -27.09 -8.39 -2.25
C ASN A 72 -26.57 -7.63 -1.02
N THR A 73 -25.26 -7.57 -0.80
CA THR A 73 -24.66 -6.84 0.31
C THR A 73 -24.30 -5.41 -0.11
N PHE A 74 -23.60 -5.24 -1.24
CA PHE A 74 -23.02 -3.95 -1.64
C PHE A 74 -23.94 -3.05 -2.47
N ASN A 75 -25.12 -3.53 -2.88
CA ASN A 75 -26.16 -2.71 -3.54
C ASN A 75 -27.50 -2.72 -2.78
N SER A 76 -27.56 -3.29 -1.56
CA SER A 76 -28.76 -3.34 -0.72
C SER A 76 -29.11 -1.98 -0.10
N SER A 77 -30.38 -1.78 0.22
CA SER A 77 -30.84 -0.61 0.98
C SER A 77 -30.73 -0.78 2.51
N ASN A 78 -30.31 -1.95 2.98
CA ASN A 78 -30.16 -2.26 4.40
C ASN A 78 -28.71 -2.00 4.86
N PHE A 79 -28.45 -0.77 5.28
CA PHE A 79 -27.13 -0.37 5.74
C PHE A 79 -27.19 0.80 6.72
N GLU A 80 -26.16 0.92 7.53
CA GLU A 80 -25.91 2.06 8.40
C GLU A 80 -24.55 2.69 8.06
N TYR A 81 -24.40 3.97 8.35
CA TYR A 81 -23.13 4.65 8.15
C TYR A 81 -22.92 5.74 9.21
N ALA A 82 -21.65 5.98 9.53
CA ALA A 82 -21.21 7.17 10.23
C ALA A 82 -20.04 7.76 9.45
N LEU A 83 -20.31 8.81 8.67
CA LEU A 83 -19.34 9.44 7.76
C LEU A 83 -18.83 10.81 8.25
N GLY A 84 -19.29 11.25 9.42
CA GLY A 84 -18.81 12.48 10.07
C GLY A 84 -17.48 12.26 10.80
N GLY A 85 -16.66 13.30 10.88
CA GLY A 85 -15.38 13.24 11.61
C GLY A 85 -14.28 12.45 10.91
N ALA A 86 -13.24 12.11 11.68
CA ALA A 86 -12.02 11.40 11.28
C ALA A 86 -12.29 9.92 10.95
N PHE A 87 -12.88 9.19 11.89
CA PHE A 87 -13.25 7.79 11.71
C PHE A 87 -14.57 7.70 10.95
N LYS A 88 -14.55 6.97 9.84
CA LYS A 88 -15.73 6.73 9.01
C LYS A 88 -16.03 5.24 8.98
N ARG A 89 -17.31 4.90 9.02
CA ARG A 89 -17.77 3.50 8.89
C ARG A 89 -19.03 3.37 8.06
N ILE A 90 -19.18 2.21 7.44
CA ILE A 90 -20.38 1.73 6.74
C ILE A 90 -20.57 0.27 7.16
N ASN A 91 -21.76 -0.06 7.66
CA ASN A 91 -22.16 -1.41 8.02
C ASN A 91 -23.27 -1.82 7.05
N LEU A 92 -23.02 -2.87 6.26
CA LEU A 92 -23.92 -3.41 5.24
C LEU A 92 -24.51 -4.71 5.78
N TYR A 93 -25.83 -4.83 5.71
CA TYR A 93 -26.55 -5.94 6.33
C TYR A 93 -27.27 -6.79 5.28
N ASN A 94 -27.02 -8.10 5.30
CA ASN A 94 -27.69 -9.06 4.43
C ASN A 94 -27.72 -10.47 5.04
N ASP A 95 -28.73 -11.26 4.71
CA ASP A 95 -28.86 -12.66 5.17
C ASP A 95 -27.73 -13.56 4.66
N ASP A 96 -27.17 -13.26 3.47
CA ASP A 96 -26.10 -14.05 2.86
C ASP A 96 -24.71 -13.70 3.42
N MET A 97 -24.41 -12.39 3.55
CA MET A 97 -23.11 -11.89 3.99
C MET A 97 -23.24 -10.44 4.46
N ASP A 98 -22.82 -10.18 5.68
CA ASP A 98 -22.67 -8.82 6.20
C ASP A 98 -21.28 -8.28 5.89
N ALA A 99 -21.16 -6.95 5.79
CA ALA A 99 -19.87 -6.31 5.61
C ALA A 99 -19.71 -5.06 6.49
N VAL A 100 -18.51 -4.87 7.04
CA VAL A 100 -18.14 -3.71 7.85
C VAL A 100 -16.95 -3.02 7.21
N VAL A 101 -17.15 -1.78 6.79
CA VAL A 101 -16.12 -0.98 6.11
C VAL A 101 -15.76 0.19 7.00
N ILE A 102 -14.48 0.32 7.34
CA ILE A 102 -13.99 1.38 8.23
C ILE A 102 -12.79 2.09 7.63
N GLY A 103 -12.54 3.31 8.09
CA GLY A 103 -11.37 4.06 7.67
C GLY A 103 -11.10 5.36 8.42
N ASN A 104 -9.83 5.75 8.47
CA ASN A 104 -9.37 6.96 9.15
C ASN A 104 -8.96 8.06 8.15
N PHE A 105 -9.76 9.13 8.09
CA PHE A 105 -9.50 10.30 7.24
C PHE A 105 -8.61 11.38 7.87
N ASP A 106 -8.21 11.20 9.12
CA ASP A 106 -7.31 12.10 9.82
C ASP A 106 -5.86 11.90 9.38
N VAL A 107 -5.01 12.84 9.78
CA VAL A 107 -3.55 12.78 9.61
C VAL A 107 -2.85 12.14 10.80
N GLU A 108 -3.59 11.86 11.87
CA GLU A 108 -3.14 11.20 13.09
C GLU A 108 -3.83 9.83 13.28
N PRO A 109 -3.21 8.88 14.01
CA PRO A 109 -3.87 7.63 14.38
C PRO A 109 -5.15 7.88 15.18
N TYR A 110 -6.21 7.11 14.89
CA TYR A 110 -7.50 7.27 15.55
C TYR A 110 -8.10 5.90 15.92
N SER A 111 -8.63 5.80 17.14
CA SER A 111 -9.31 4.59 17.63
C SER A 111 -10.81 4.83 17.75
N ALA A 112 -11.61 3.90 17.23
CA ALA A 112 -13.06 3.91 17.42
C ALA A 112 -13.64 2.50 17.21
N ALA A 113 -14.86 2.29 17.72
CA ALA A 113 -15.61 1.06 17.50
C ALA A 113 -16.19 1.00 16.06
N PRO A 114 -15.92 -0.06 15.29
CA PRO A 114 -16.51 -0.31 13.97
C PRO A 114 -18.02 -0.58 13.99
N ASN A 115 -18.60 -0.84 15.16
CA ASN A 115 -19.97 -1.30 15.34
C ASN A 115 -20.28 -2.56 14.51
N PHE A 116 -19.56 -3.65 14.75
CA PHE A 116 -19.94 -4.94 14.18
C PHE A 116 -21.39 -5.30 14.61
N PRO A 117 -22.19 -5.92 13.72
CA PRO A 117 -23.58 -6.27 14.04
C PRO A 117 -23.69 -7.36 15.12
N TYR A 118 -22.69 -8.25 15.20
CA TYR A 118 -22.62 -9.35 16.17
C TYR A 118 -21.17 -9.78 16.38
N THR A 119 -20.94 -10.44 17.52
CA THR A 119 -19.68 -11.10 17.83
C THR A 119 -19.53 -12.37 17.01
N GLY A 120 -18.32 -12.72 16.63
CA GLY A 120 -18.04 -13.88 15.79
C GLY A 120 -16.76 -13.70 14.99
N THR A 121 -16.57 -14.62 14.04
CA THR A 121 -15.44 -14.57 13.11
C THR A 121 -15.76 -13.63 11.95
N TRP A 122 -14.81 -12.77 11.60
CA TRP A 122 -14.85 -11.89 10.44
C TRP A 122 -13.54 -11.99 9.66
N PHE A 123 -13.59 -11.69 8.36
CA PHE A 123 -12.44 -11.81 7.47
C PHE A 123 -12.12 -10.44 6.88
N ASP A 124 -10.87 -10.00 6.99
CA ASP A 124 -10.40 -8.82 6.27
C ASP A 124 -10.27 -9.18 4.78
N TYR A 125 -11.05 -8.49 3.94
CA TYR A 125 -11.11 -8.76 2.51
C TYR A 125 -9.77 -8.53 1.80
N PHE A 126 -8.97 -7.56 2.23
CA PHE A 126 -7.73 -7.21 1.54
C PHE A 126 -6.56 -8.08 1.98
N SER A 127 -6.48 -8.46 3.26
CA SER A 127 -5.39 -9.33 3.76
C SER A 127 -5.74 -10.81 3.78
N GLY A 128 -7.03 -11.16 3.77
CA GLY A 128 -7.52 -12.52 4.01
C GLY A 128 -7.41 -12.96 5.48
N GLU A 129 -7.00 -12.06 6.38
CA GLU A 129 -6.80 -12.39 7.79
C GLU A 129 -8.15 -12.59 8.51
N GLU A 130 -8.20 -13.62 9.33
CA GLU A 130 -9.33 -13.90 10.21
C GLU A 130 -9.19 -13.10 11.52
N ILE A 131 -10.27 -12.43 11.93
CA ILE A 131 -10.39 -11.79 13.23
C ILE A 131 -11.55 -12.40 14.02
N ILE A 132 -11.40 -12.46 15.34
CA ILE A 132 -12.46 -12.85 16.26
C ILE A 132 -12.94 -11.60 16.99
N GLU A 133 -14.16 -11.18 16.70
CA GLU A 133 -14.82 -10.08 17.39
C GLU A 133 -15.59 -10.63 18.58
N ASP A 134 -15.11 -10.37 19.79
CA ASP A 134 -15.68 -10.86 21.05
C ASP A 134 -16.39 -9.77 21.87
N ASN A 135 -16.26 -8.50 21.47
CA ASN A 135 -16.85 -7.37 22.15
C ASN A 135 -17.16 -6.22 21.19
N LEU A 136 -18.45 -6.02 20.88
CA LEU A 136 -18.92 -4.98 19.96
C LEU A 136 -18.54 -3.53 20.32
N SER A 137 -18.06 -3.28 21.54
CA SER A 137 -17.54 -1.99 21.99
C SER A 137 -16.02 -1.84 21.84
N ASN A 138 -15.33 -2.86 21.31
CA ASN A 138 -13.90 -2.84 21.10
C ASN A 138 -13.50 -1.76 20.08
N GLU A 139 -12.45 -1.02 20.39
CA GLU A 139 -11.95 0.04 19.52
C GLU A 139 -10.83 -0.48 18.64
N PHE A 140 -10.93 -0.20 17.35
CA PHE A 140 -9.87 -0.50 16.39
C PHE A 140 -9.05 0.75 16.14
N LEU A 141 -7.74 0.65 16.37
CA LEU A 141 -6.77 1.68 15.99
C LEU A 141 -6.51 1.61 14.49
N LEU A 142 -6.73 2.73 13.80
CA LEU A 142 -6.40 2.90 12.39
C LEU A 142 -5.35 4.01 12.22
N GLN A 143 -4.31 3.72 11.46
CA GLN A 143 -3.31 4.69 11.03
C GLN A 143 -3.91 5.71 10.04
N PRO A 144 -3.25 6.86 9.82
CA PRO A 144 -3.70 7.86 8.85
C PRO A 144 -3.90 7.27 7.45
N GLY A 145 -5.11 7.40 6.90
CA GLY A 145 -5.47 6.86 5.59
C GLY A 145 -5.66 5.35 5.54
N GLU A 146 -5.54 4.64 6.67
CA GLU A 146 -5.84 3.21 6.76
C GLU A 146 -7.34 2.96 6.57
N TYR A 147 -7.66 1.86 5.91
CA TYR A 147 -9.01 1.37 5.69
C TYR A 147 -9.02 -0.14 5.86
N ARG A 148 -10.17 -0.68 6.26
CA ARG A 148 -10.41 -2.13 6.34
C ARG A 148 -11.81 -2.45 5.86
N VAL A 149 -11.96 -3.61 5.24
CA VAL A 149 -13.24 -4.15 4.79
C VAL A 149 -13.34 -5.54 5.39
N TYR A 150 -14.28 -5.74 6.30
CA TYR A 150 -14.56 -7.02 6.92
C TYR A 150 -15.81 -7.63 6.32
N THR A 151 -15.79 -8.94 6.12
CA THR A 151 -16.95 -9.73 5.67
C THR A 151 -17.22 -10.86 6.66
N SER A 152 -18.49 -11.21 6.84
CA SER A 152 -18.89 -12.33 7.71
C SER A 152 -18.58 -13.70 7.08
N GLU A 153 -18.39 -13.73 5.76
CA GLU A 153 -18.00 -14.91 4.99
C GLU A 153 -16.59 -14.73 4.41
N PRO A 154 -15.78 -15.81 4.31
CA PRO A 154 -14.46 -15.74 3.72
C PRO A 154 -14.56 -15.58 2.20
N LEU A 155 -13.84 -14.60 1.65
CA LEU A 155 -13.82 -14.29 0.23
C LEU A 155 -12.44 -14.56 -0.38
N GLU A 156 -12.38 -14.73 -1.70
CA GLU A 156 -11.11 -14.75 -2.42
C GLU A 156 -10.42 -13.39 -2.29
N GLN A 157 -9.17 -13.40 -1.83
CA GLN A 157 -8.38 -12.19 -1.66
C GLN A 157 -8.10 -11.53 -3.03
N PRO A 158 -8.30 -10.22 -3.17
CA PRO A 158 -7.96 -9.53 -4.40
C PRO A 158 -6.44 -9.43 -4.55
N GLU A 159 -5.95 -9.57 -5.78
CA GLU A 159 -4.56 -9.26 -6.11
C GLU A 159 -4.37 -7.73 -6.05
N ILE A 160 -3.73 -7.25 -4.98
CA ILE A 160 -3.36 -5.85 -4.85
C ILE A 160 -1.86 -5.73 -5.09
N SER A 161 -1.46 -4.89 -6.06
CA SER A 161 -0.06 -4.58 -6.25
C SER A 161 0.55 -4.12 -4.92
N VAL A 162 1.62 -4.79 -4.51
CA VAL A 162 2.39 -4.36 -3.35
C VAL A 162 2.91 -2.99 -3.71
N SER A 163 2.56 -1.99 -2.89
CA SER A 163 3.24 -0.71 -2.93
C SER A 163 4.65 -0.95 -2.40
N VAL A 164 5.52 -1.47 -3.27
CA VAL A 164 6.92 -1.09 -3.20
C VAL A 164 6.87 0.43 -3.34
N PRO A 165 7.38 1.19 -2.35
CA PRO A 165 7.28 2.63 -2.40
C PRO A 165 7.82 3.14 -3.73
N ASP A 166 6.94 3.77 -4.49
CA ASP A 166 7.30 4.51 -5.69
C ASP A 166 7.97 5.77 -5.20
N PHE A 167 9.24 5.87 -5.52
CA PHE A 167 10.03 6.98 -5.07
C PHE A 167 10.46 7.78 -6.30
N ASP A 168 9.88 8.97 -6.41
CA ASP A 168 10.00 9.88 -7.53
C ASP A 168 11.18 10.84 -7.29
N VAL A 169 12.41 10.33 -7.42
CA VAL A 169 13.65 11.14 -7.55
C VAL A 169 14.81 10.25 -8.02
N ASP A 170 15.70 10.81 -8.86
CA ASP A 170 16.84 10.16 -9.52
C ASP A 170 17.47 9.00 -8.71
N ALA A 171 17.43 7.79 -9.28
CA ALA A 171 18.08 6.61 -8.69
C ALA A 171 19.53 6.93 -8.34
N LEU A 172 19.93 6.57 -7.12
CA LEU A 172 21.29 6.73 -6.64
C LEU A 172 22.24 5.95 -7.58
N ASP A 173 23.25 6.61 -8.15
CA ASP A 173 24.28 5.91 -8.92
C ASP A 173 25.16 5.14 -7.94
N VAL A 174 25.06 3.82 -7.96
CA VAL A 174 25.69 2.93 -6.97
C VAL A 174 26.58 1.91 -7.66
N ASP A 175 27.86 1.94 -7.30
CA ASP A 175 28.85 0.94 -7.68
C ASP A 175 28.98 -0.12 -6.57
N LEU A 176 28.86 -1.39 -6.95
CA LEU A 176 29.04 -2.53 -6.06
C LEU A 176 30.21 -3.40 -6.51
N TYR A 177 31.15 -3.65 -5.61
CA TYR A 177 32.27 -4.54 -5.88
C TYR A 177 32.81 -5.25 -4.62
N PRO A 178 33.24 -6.52 -4.74
CA PRO A 178 32.96 -7.41 -5.86
C PRO A 178 31.49 -7.88 -5.86
N THR A 179 30.93 -8.19 -7.03
CA THR A 179 29.57 -8.76 -7.18
C THR A 179 29.53 -10.25 -6.85
N ILE A 180 30.67 -10.92 -6.82
CA ILE A 180 30.86 -12.31 -6.37
C ILE A 180 31.82 -12.27 -5.18
N THR A 181 31.41 -12.78 -4.02
CA THR A 181 32.21 -12.68 -2.79
C THR A 181 31.94 -13.82 -1.83
N SER A 182 32.91 -14.11 -0.96
CA SER A 182 32.74 -14.97 0.21
C SER A 182 32.64 -14.17 1.51
N ASP A 183 33.10 -12.91 1.54
CA ASP A 183 33.38 -12.24 2.81
C ASP A 183 32.63 -10.91 2.93
N ASN A 184 33.05 -9.92 2.14
CA ASN A 184 32.57 -8.54 2.22
C ASN A 184 32.25 -7.99 0.83
N VAL A 185 31.34 -7.01 0.79
CA VAL A 185 30.99 -6.22 -0.40
C VAL A 185 31.20 -4.75 -0.09
N SER A 186 31.86 -4.03 -1.00
CA SER A 186 31.95 -2.56 -0.95
C SER A 186 30.88 -1.94 -1.85
N VAL A 187 30.19 -0.93 -1.31
CA VAL A 187 29.12 -0.19 -1.98
C VAL A 187 29.49 1.29 -1.98
N LYS A 188 29.70 1.86 -3.17
CA LYS A 188 30.03 3.28 -3.37
C LYS A 188 28.87 4.00 -3.99
N PHE A 189 28.56 5.19 -3.49
CA PHE A 189 27.46 6.04 -3.95
C PHE A 189 27.71 7.50 -3.57
N ASP A 190 27.03 8.45 -4.20
CA ASP A 190 27.13 9.88 -3.89
C ASP A 190 25.78 10.42 -3.39
N LEU A 191 25.76 10.99 -2.17
CA LEU A 191 24.54 11.55 -1.56
C LEU A 191 24.26 13.00 -1.97
N GLY A 192 25.02 13.56 -2.91
CA GLY A 192 24.85 14.91 -3.41
C GLY A 192 25.18 15.95 -2.33
N SER A 193 24.48 17.08 -2.33
CA SER A 193 24.83 18.25 -1.50
C SER A 193 24.26 18.26 -0.08
N GLU A 194 23.29 17.40 0.24
CA GLU A 194 22.59 17.40 1.53
C GLU A 194 22.77 16.05 2.26
N PRO A 195 22.83 16.02 3.61
CA PRO A 195 22.81 14.77 4.38
C PRO A 195 21.49 14.03 4.18
N ARG A 196 21.56 12.70 4.04
CA ARG A 196 20.39 11.84 3.78
C ARG A 196 20.35 10.65 4.73
N ILE A 197 19.15 10.10 4.93
CA ILE A 197 18.96 8.85 5.68
C ILE A 197 19.17 7.69 4.70
N LEU A 198 20.06 6.75 5.04
CA LEU A 198 20.36 5.60 4.19
C LEU A 198 19.75 4.32 4.75
N ASP A 199 18.92 3.68 3.96
CA ASP A 199 18.41 2.35 4.26
C ASP A 199 19.01 1.33 3.29
N VAL A 200 19.49 0.22 3.84
CA VAL A 200 20.09 -0.88 3.07
C VAL A 200 19.49 -2.21 3.51
N TRP A 201 18.93 -2.93 2.55
CA TRP A 201 18.31 -4.23 2.74
C TRP A 201 18.95 -5.27 1.84
N LEU A 202 18.91 -6.52 2.28
CA LEU A 202 19.36 -7.67 1.52
C LEU A 202 18.25 -8.72 1.49
N TYR A 203 17.87 -9.12 0.27
CA TYR A 203 16.84 -10.11 0.02
C TYR A 203 17.42 -11.34 -0.69
N ASP A 204 16.85 -12.51 -0.43
CA ASP A 204 17.11 -13.69 -1.26
C ASP A 204 16.27 -13.67 -2.55
N ILE A 205 16.48 -14.66 -3.42
CA ILE A 205 15.74 -14.81 -4.69
C ILE A 205 14.23 -15.05 -4.51
N SER A 206 13.77 -15.41 -3.31
CA SER A 206 12.35 -15.59 -3.00
C SER A 206 11.70 -14.30 -2.50
N GLY A 207 12.47 -13.21 -2.36
CA GLY A 207 11.99 -11.94 -1.83
C GLY A 207 11.91 -11.89 -0.31
N LYS A 208 12.53 -12.85 0.41
CA LYS A 208 12.61 -12.82 1.87
C LYS A 208 13.75 -11.90 2.31
N GLU A 209 13.47 -11.00 3.26
CA GLU A 209 14.50 -10.17 3.88
C GLU A 209 15.44 -11.06 4.72
N VAL A 210 16.75 -10.99 4.43
CA VAL A 210 17.79 -11.79 5.08
C VAL A 210 18.62 -10.92 6.03
N LYS A 211 18.84 -9.65 5.68
CA LYS A 211 19.59 -8.70 6.50
C LYS A 211 19.17 -7.27 6.22
N ARG A 212 19.19 -6.43 7.26
CA ARG A 212 19.00 -4.98 7.15
C ARG A 212 20.15 -4.26 7.83
N PHE A 213 20.76 -3.32 7.13
CA PHE A 213 21.79 -2.43 7.68
C PHE A 213 21.13 -1.07 7.90
N VAL A 214 21.03 -0.67 9.17
CA VAL A 214 20.39 0.59 9.57
C VAL A 214 21.49 1.61 9.83
N ASP A 215 21.64 2.59 8.93
CA ASP A 215 22.60 3.67 9.13
C ASP A 215 21.92 5.03 8.95
N ARG A 216 21.61 5.66 10.09
CA ARG A 216 20.49 6.60 10.14
C ARG A 216 20.80 8.02 9.65
N GLN A 217 22.06 8.42 9.52
CA GLN A 217 22.42 9.71 8.91
C GLN A 217 23.82 9.66 8.31
N ARG A 218 23.91 9.89 7.00
CA ARG A 218 25.18 10.02 6.28
C ARG A 218 25.40 11.45 5.82
N THR A 219 26.66 11.88 5.81
CA THR A 219 27.04 13.22 5.33
C THR A 219 26.84 13.30 3.81
N SER A 220 26.69 14.52 3.30
CA SER A 220 26.69 14.78 1.86
C SER A 220 27.99 14.33 1.17
N GLY A 221 27.92 14.12 -0.14
CA GLY A 221 29.04 13.74 -1.00
C GLY A 221 29.29 12.22 -1.12
N PRO A 222 30.47 11.83 -1.66
CA PRO A 222 30.83 10.45 -1.91
C PRO A 222 30.94 9.62 -0.64
N GLN A 223 30.27 8.47 -0.63
CA GLN A 223 30.23 7.51 0.47
C GLN A 223 30.78 6.16 0.04
N ASN A 224 31.29 5.40 1.01
CA ASN A 224 31.69 4.01 0.83
C ASN A 224 31.23 3.20 2.06
N LEU A 225 30.47 2.14 1.81
CA LEU A 225 29.95 1.23 2.82
C LEU A 225 30.52 -0.17 2.60
N SER A 226 30.98 -0.81 3.68
CA SER A 226 31.41 -2.22 3.65
C SER A 226 30.34 -3.08 4.32
N LEU A 227 29.78 -4.03 3.58
CA LEU A 227 28.76 -4.96 4.02
C LEU A 227 29.39 -6.34 4.27
N ASP A 228 29.22 -6.87 5.49
CA ASP A 228 29.66 -8.22 5.84
C ASP A 228 28.57 -9.25 5.48
N VAL A 229 28.96 -10.22 4.65
CA VAL A 229 28.10 -11.28 4.10
C VAL A 229 28.55 -12.69 4.51
N ASN A 230 29.49 -12.83 5.44
CA ASN A 230 30.02 -14.13 5.89
C ASN A 230 28.92 -15.08 6.40
N ASP A 231 27.92 -14.53 7.10
CA ASP A 231 26.84 -15.30 7.73
C ASP A 231 25.75 -15.77 6.75
N LEU A 232 25.85 -15.40 5.46
CA LEU A 232 24.87 -15.78 4.44
C LEU A 232 25.19 -17.16 3.87
N SER A 233 24.13 -17.92 3.57
CA SER A 233 24.25 -19.15 2.79
C SER A 233 24.73 -18.87 1.36
N VAL A 234 25.37 -19.85 0.73
CA VAL A 234 25.73 -19.79 -0.69
C VAL A 234 24.47 -19.59 -1.53
N GLY A 235 24.47 -18.60 -2.42
CA GLY A 235 23.28 -18.24 -3.18
C GLY A 235 23.32 -16.85 -3.81
N LYS A 236 22.25 -16.51 -4.52
CA LYS A 236 22.03 -15.19 -5.11
C LYS A 236 21.22 -14.30 -4.18
N TYR A 237 21.60 -13.05 -4.11
CA TYR A 237 20.98 -12.04 -3.27
C TYR A 237 20.78 -10.74 -4.03
N HIS A 238 19.74 -10.00 -3.64
CA HIS A 238 19.47 -8.66 -4.13
C HIS A 238 19.70 -7.65 -3.01
N LEU A 239 20.66 -6.76 -3.21
CA LEU A 239 20.92 -5.61 -2.34
C LEU A 239 20.03 -4.45 -2.79
N LEU A 240 19.24 -3.93 -1.87
CA LEU A 240 18.47 -2.71 -2.04
C LEU A 240 19.12 -1.61 -1.20
N ILE A 241 19.59 -0.54 -1.82
CA ILE A 241 20.20 0.61 -1.12
C ILE A 241 19.52 1.89 -1.54
N GLY A 242 18.95 2.63 -0.59
CA GLY A 242 18.24 3.88 -0.87
C GLY A 242 18.55 4.99 0.11
N ALA A 243 18.67 6.20 -0.42
CA ALA A 243 18.78 7.43 0.36
C ALA A 243 17.46 8.19 0.29
N ASP A 244 16.85 8.47 1.45
CA ASP A 244 15.51 9.05 1.58
C ASP A 244 14.42 8.24 0.86
N GLY A 245 14.67 6.93 0.79
CA GLY A 245 13.83 5.93 0.14
C GLY A 245 13.82 6.09 -1.37
N VAL A 246 14.79 5.60 -2.13
CA VAL A 246 14.63 5.01 -3.49
C VAL A 246 15.71 3.94 -3.52
N PRO A 247 15.39 2.64 -3.46
CA PRO A 247 16.44 1.64 -3.41
C PRO A 247 16.98 1.34 -4.82
N THR A 248 18.26 1.57 -5.05
CA THR A 248 18.99 0.96 -6.18
C THR A 248 19.16 -0.52 -5.87
N VAL A 249 18.78 -1.38 -6.84
CA VAL A 249 18.88 -2.84 -6.70
C VAL A 249 20.14 -3.34 -7.40
N LEU A 250 20.97 -4.10 -6.66
CA LEU A 250 22.20 -4.68 -7.18
C LEU A 250 22.24 -6.18 -6.83
N GLU A 251 22.80 -6.99 -7.73
CA GLU A 251 22.95 -8.43 -7.50
C GLU A 251 24.28 -8.74 -6.79
N ILE A 252 24.21 -9.61 -5.78
CA ILE A 252 25.36 -10.19 -5.08
C ILE A 252 25.25 -11.71 -5.19
N ILE A 253 26.37 -12.36 -5.53
CA ILE A 253 26.51 -13.81 -5.54
C ILE A 253 27.44 -14.19 -4.39
N LYS A 254 26.90 -14.94 -3.42
CA LYS A 254 27.67 -15.51 -2.30
C LYS A 254 28.20 -16.88 -2.69
N GLU A 255 29.52 -17.04 -2.64
CA GLU A 255 30.23 -18.33 -2.77
C GLU A 255 30.65 -18.89 -1.41
#